data_AF-K9Q7H2-F1
#
_entry.id   AF-K9Q7H2-F1
#
_cell.length_a   1.000
_cell.length_b   1.000
_cell.length_c   1.000
_cell.angle_alpha   90.00
_cell.angle_beta   90.00
_cell.angle_gamma   90.00
#
_symmetry.space_group_name_H-M   'P 1'
#
loop_
_entity.id
_entity.type
_entity.pdbx_description
1 polymer ?
#
loop_
_entity_poly.entity_id
_entity_poly.type
_entity_poly.pdbx_seq_one_letter_code
_entity_poly.pdbx_strand_id
1 'polypeptide(L)'
;MDIYGQNDSRQNALNKLREGTIHASAAQKIAQRDYAQAQAQADKWTARYQLALQEGREDLIPQAKFQKERYQAIASRLKNLVEEQQPKVENLKVSFKSWEEKISEADNNEKQVLQVETNSEVVSNSDRLIFRTFEDVDEELQRLKKELLQPSKQLNKATDKQDAKTLLAVAIGEVRQTLNFAVTHQEGIQKDYEKAKEEVTFWKNKAQIALKNNDDNLAVKAVLKNKVNNKIVFTLKTQLQKQEITVNLLKQNLTVLENILELLET
;
A
#
# COMPACT_ATOMS: atom_id res chain seq x y z
N MET A 1 4.70 -3.03 39.35
CA MET A 1 4.22 -3.59 38.07
C MET A 1 4.90 -4.94 37.87
N ASP A 2 4.14 -6.04 38.00
CA ASP A 2 4.70 -7.40 37.97
C ASP A 2 5.35 -7.74 36.63
N ILE A 3 6.36 -8.61 36.68
CA ILE A 3 7.22 -9.01 35.56
C ILE A 3 6.39 -9.64 34.44
N TYR A 4 5.34 -10.40 34.80
CA TYR A 4 4.37 -11.01 33.88
C TYR A 4 3.58 -9.98 33.07
N GLY A 5 3.09 -8.89 33.69
CA GLY A 5 2.38 -7.83 32.97
C GLY A 5 3.28 -7.03 32.02
N GLN A 6 4.59 -6.98 32.31
CA GLN A 6 5.56 -6.35 31.41
C GLN A 6 5.88 -7.25 30.20
N ASN A 7 5.93 -8.57 30.39
CA ASN A 7 6.15 -9.50 29.28
C ASN A 7 4.96 -9.47 28.29
N ASP A 8 3.72 -9.57 28.81
CA ASP A 8 2.51 -9.43 28.00
C ASP A 8 2.47 -8.11 27.21
N SER A 9 2.91 -7.01 27.83
CA SER A 9 2.96 -5.69 27.17
C SER A 9 3.99 -5.64 26.03
N ARG A 10 5.17 -6.26 26.22
CA ARG A 10 6.20 -6.34 25.17
C ARG A 10 5.76 -7.21 24.00
N GLN A 11 5.16 -8.37 24.28
CA GLN A 11 4.66 -9.27 23.24
C GLN A 11 3.52 -8.64 22.43
N ASN A 12 2.64 -7.87 23.09
CA ASN A 12 1.59 -7.11 22.41
C ASN A 12 2.17 -6.02 21.49
N ALA A 13 3.17 -5.26 21.97
CA ALA A 13 3.87 -4.28 21.14
C ALA A 13 4.55 -4.92 19.92
N LEU A 14 5.20 -6.08 20.09
CA LEU A 14 5.80 -6.84 18.98
C LEU A 14 4.76 -7.26 17.95
N ASN A 15 3.61 -7.75 18.40
CA ASN A 15 2.51 -8.14 17.51
C ASN A 15 1.99 -6.94 16.70
N LYS A 16 1.90 -5.76 17.33
CA LYS A 16 1.47 -4.52 16.67
C LYS A 16 2.50 -3.97 15.67
N LEU A 17 3.79 -4.06 16.00
CA LEU A 17 4.86 -3.75 15.06
C LEU A 17 4.87 -4.73 13.87
N ARG A 18 4.67 -6.03 14.12
CA ARG A 18 4.54 -7.04 13.07
C ARG A 18 3.36 -6.73 12.15
N GLU A 19 2.20 -6.43 12.73
CA GLU A 19 0.99 -6.08 11.99
C GLU A 19 1.19 -4.82 11.13
N GLY A 20 1.74 -3.75 11.70
CA GLY A 20 2.08 -2.54 10.95
C GLY A 20 3.07 -2.79 9.80
N THR A 21 4.10 -3.62 10.05
CA THR A 21 5.12 -3.99 9.07
C THR A 21 4.53 -4.78 7.90
N ILE A 22 3.65 -5.75 8.19
CA ILE A 22 2.94 -6.56 7.17
C ILE A 22 2.13 -5.63 6.25
N HIS A 23 1.33 -4.74 6.83
CA HIS A 23 0.43 -3.89 6.04
C HIS A 23 1.19 -2.83 5.22
N ALA A 24 2.23 -2.21 5.80
CA ALA A 24 3.09 -1.29 5.07
C ALA A 24 3.81 -1.99 3.91
N SER A 25 4.30 -3.23 4.13
CA SER A 25 4.92 -4.05 3.09
C SER A 25 3.92 -4.47 2.01
N ALA A 26 2.68 -4.78 2.37
CA ALA A 26 1.63 -5.15 1.43
C ALA A 26 1.25 -3.95 0.54
N ALA A 27 1.08 -2.77 1.14
CA ALA A 27 0.83 -1.53 0.40
C ALA A 27 1.95 -1.22 -0.61
N GLN A 28 3.22 -1.38 -0.19
CA GLN A 28 4.37 -1.21 -1.07
C GLN A 28 4.37 -2.21 -2.24
N LYS A 29 4.15 -3.50 -1.99
CA LYS A 29 4.08 -4.52 -3.06
C LYS A 29 2.93 -4.25 -4.04
N ILE A 30 1.78 -3.80 -3.54
CA ILE A 30 0.65 -3.40 -4.38
C ILE A 30 1.04 -2.21 -5.27
N ALA A 31 1.68 -1.19 -4.71
CA ALA A 31 2.14 -0.03 -5.47
C ALA A 31 3.16 -0.42 -6.55
N GLN A 32 4.11 -1.32 -6.23
CA GLN A 32 5.08 -1.87 -7.19
C GLN A 32 4.40 -2.64 -8.32
N ARG A 33 3.43 -3.49 -8.00
CA ARG A 33 2.64 -4.22 -9.02
C ARG A 33 1.87 -3.27 -9.91
N ASP A 34 1.15 -2.32 -9.33
CA ASP A 34 0.33 -1.37 -10.07
C ASP A 34 1.21 -0.48 -10.97
N TYR A 35 2.41 -0.11 -10.50
CA TYR A 35 3.42 0.57 -11.30
C TYR A 35 3.84 -0.29 -12.51
N ALA A 36 4.21 -1.56 -12.30
CA ALA A 36 4.62 -2.45 -13.38
C ALA A 36 3.51 -2.64 -14.42
N GLN A 37 2.25 -2.76 -13.98
CA GLN A 37 1.10 -2.84 -14.88
C GLN A 37 0.90 -1.55 -15.67
N ALA A 38 0.98 -0.38 -15.02
CA ALA A 38 0.86 0.90 -15.68
C ALA A 38 1.98 1.12 -16.71
N GLN A 39 3.21 0.74 -16.38
CA GLN A 39 4.36 0.80 -17.28
C GLN A 39 4.16 -0.11 -18.50
N ALA A 40 3.75 -1.36 -18.31
CA ALA A 40 3.48 -2.28 -19.42
C ALA A 40 2.38 -1.76 -20.36
N GLN A 41 1.34 -1.11 -19.81
CA GLN A 41 0.33 -0.45 -20.64
C GLN A 41 0.90 0.76 -21.38
N ALA A 42 1.71 1.59 -20.71
CA ALA A 42 2.39 2.73 -21.34
C ALA A 42 3.25 2.30 -22.53
N ASP A 43 4.03 1.24 -22.37
CA ASP A 43 4.90 0.67 -23.41
C ASP A 43 4.07 0.14 -24.59
N LYS A 44 3.00 -0.62 -24.29
CA LYS A 44 2.06 -1.12 -25.30
C LYS A 44 1.42 -0.01 -26.12
N TRP A 45 0.99 1.07 -25.46
CA TRP A 45 0.40 2.23 -26.16
C TRP A 45 1.43 3.07 -26.89
N THR A 46 2.67 3.11 -26.40
CA THR A 46 3.80 3.72 -27.13
C THR A 46 4.04 3.01 -28.45
N ALA A 47 4.12 1.67 -28.43
CA ALA A 47 4.29 0.87 -29.64
C ALA A 47 3.13 1.06 -30.63
N ARG A 48 1.88 1.05 -30.15
CA ARG A 48 0.69 1.31 -30.99
C ARG A 48 0.69 2.71 -31.61
N TYR A 49 1.11 3.71 -30.86
CA TYR A 49 1.22 5.08 -31.35
C TYR A 49 2.28 5.18 -32.45
N GLN A 50 3.45 4.57 -32.25
CA GLN A 50 4.51 4.53 -33.26
C GLN A 50 4.07 3.80 -34.53
N LEU A 51 3.39 2.65 -34.40
CA LEU A 51 2.87 1.90 -35.54
C LEU A 51 1.83 2.71 -36.32
N ALA A 52 0.90 3.38 -35.63
CA ALA A 52 -0.10 4.22 -36.27
C ALA A 52 0.53 5.40 -37.03
N LEU A 53 1.62 5.99 -36.52
CA LEU A 53 2.40 6.99 -37.24
C LEU A 53 3.08 6.41 -38.50
N GLN A 54 3.68 5.22 -38.39
CA GLN A 54 4.38 4.57 -39.50
C GLN A 54 3.43 4.18 -40.65
N GLU A 55 2.26 3.66 -40.32
CA GLU A 55 1.26 3.21 -41.30
C GLU A 55 0.35 4.35 -41.78
N GLY A 56 0.53 5.57 -41.27
CA GLY A 56 -0.31 6.72 -41.63
C GLY A 56 -1.78 6.59 -41.19
N ARG A 57 -2.07 5.83 -40.12
CA ARG A 57 -3.43 5.63 -39.60
C ARG A 57 -3.86 6.82 -38.75
N GLU A 58 -4.22 7.92 -39.42
CA GLU A 58 -4.58 9.21 -38.80
C GLU A 58 -5.72 9.13 -37.77
N ASP A 59 -6.63 8.17 -37.93
CA ASP A 59 -7.74 7.89 -37.01
C ASP A 59 -7.28 7.27 -35.67
N LEU A 60 -6.20 6.49 -35.70
CA LEU A 60 -5.66 5.79 -34.53
C LEU A 60 -4.61 6.60 -33.76
N ILE A 61 -3.90 7.50 -34.44
CA ILE A 61 -2.84 8.32 -33.85
C ILE A 61 -3.32 9.09 -32.60
N PRO A 62 -4.46 9.82 -32.61
CA PRO A 62 -4.94 10.55 -31.43
C PRO A 62 -5.30 9.63 -30.27
N GLN A 63 -5.91 8.48 -30.55
CA GLN A 63 -6.34 7.53 -29.51
C GLN A 63 -5.14 6.85 -28.87
N ALA A 64 -4.18 6.40 -29.67
CA ALA A 64 -2.97 5.75 -29.17
C ALA A 64 -2.10 6.74 -28.38
N LYS A 65 -1.95 7.98 -28.88
CA LYS A 65 -1.23 9.06 -28.16
C LYS A 65 -1.85 9.32 -26.79
N PHE A 66 -3.17 9.44 -26.75
CA PHE A 66 -3.91 9.71 -25.53
C PHE A 66 -3.73 8.61 -24.48
N GLN A 67 -3.87 7.34 -24.87
CA GLN A 67 -3.68 6.22 -23.94
C GLN A 67 -2.24 6.13 -23.46
N LYS A 68 -1.27 6.37 -24.35
CA LYS A 68 0.16 6.43 -24.03
C LYS A 68 0.42 7.45 -22.92
N GLU A 69 0.05 8.71 -23.14
CA GLU A 69 0.27 9.81 -22.19
C GLU A 69 -0.42 9.51 -20.84
N ARG A 70 -1.63 8.95 -20.87
CA ARG A 70 -2.36 8.55 -19.66
C ARG A 70 -1.59 7.54 -18.82
N TYR A 71 -1.15 6.43 -19.43
CA TYR A 71 -0.45 5.39 -18.68
C TYR A 71 0.97 5.80 -18.27
N GLN A 72 1.64 6.64 -19.06
CA GLN A 72 2.91 7.26 -18.67
C GLN A 72 2.76 8.13 -17.42
N ALA A 73 1.73 8.98 -17.36
CA ALA A 73 1.48 9.81 -16.18
C ALA A 73 1.17 8.96 -14.93
N ILE A 74 0.36 7.90 -15.08
CA ILE A 74 0.06 6.97 -13.98
C ILE A 74 1.34 6.24 -13.51
N ALA A 75 2.14 5.73 -14.45
CA ALA A 75 3.38 5.01 -14.14
C ALA A 75 4.38 5.92 -13.41
N SER A 76 4.60 7.15 -13.88
CA SER A 76 5.50 8.10 -13.22
C SER A 76 5.06 8.42 -11.79
N ARG A 77 3.76 8.59 -11.55
CA ARG A 77 3.25 8.82 -10.18
C ARG A 77 3.48 7.61 -9.28
N LEU A 78 3.16 6.40 -9.76
CA LEU A 78 3.34 5.18 -8.99
C LEU A 78 4.82 4.87 -8.74
N LYS A 79 5.70 5.24 -9.67
CA LYS A 79 7.15 5.15 -9.49
C LYS A 79 7.61 5.98 -8.30
N ASN A 80 7.26 7.28 -8.28
CA ASN A 80 7.63 8.17 -7.18
C ASN A 80 7.11 7.63 -5.83
N LEU A 81 5.86 7.13 -5.82
CA LEU A 81 5.28 6.51 -4.63
C LEU A 81 6.11 5.32 -4.13
N VAL A 82 6.48 4.41 -5.02
CA VAL A 82 7.28 3.22 -4.69
C VAL A 82 8.65 3.63 -4.15
N GLU A 83 9.32 4.58 -4.80
CA GLU A 83 10.64 5.09 -4.39
C GLU A 83 10.59 5.76 -3.00
N GLU A 84 9.52 6.52 -2.71
CA GLU A 84 9.33 7.18 -1.42
C GLU A 84 8.95 6.21 -0.29
N GLN A 85 8.23 5.13 -0.58
CA GLN A 85 7.85 4.10 0.40
C GLN A 85 9.01 3.17 0.76
N GLN A 86 9.90 2.88 -0.20
CA GLN A 86 10.95 1.88 -0.06
C GLN A 86 11.80 2.01 1.22
N PRO A 87 12.45 3.16 1.51
CA PRO A 87 13.29 3.27 2.70
C PRO A 87 12.50 3.16 4.01
N LYS A 88 11.22 3.55 4.02
CA LYS A 88 10.39 3.56 5.23
C LYS A 88 9.95 2.16 5.62
N VAL A 89 9.55 1.36 4.63
CA VAL A 89 9.20 -0.05 4.86
C VAL A 89 10.45 -0.84 5.28
N GLU A 90 11.61 -0.57 4.69
CA GLU A 90 12.85 -1.21 5.12
C GLU A 90 13.24 -0.83 6.56
N ASN A 91 13.11 0.45 6.95
CA ASN A 91 13.34 0.86 8.34
C ASN A 91 12.39 0.15 9.31
N LEU A 92 11.09 0.12 8.98
CA LEU A 92 10.08 -0.55 9.82
C LEU A 92 10.37 -2.05 9.97
N LYS A 93 10.84 -2.73 8.91
CA LYS A 93 11.29 -4.14 8.96
C LYS A 93 12.51 -4.31 9.85
N VAL A 94 13.51 -3.42 9.75
CA VAL A 94 14.71 -3.45 10.57
C VAL A 94 14.37 -3.26 12.05
N SER A 95 13.54 -2.27 12.37
CA SER A 95 13.11 -2.01 13.74
C SER A 95 12.24 -3.14 14.31
N PHE A 96 11.34 -3.71 13.50
CA PHE A 96 10.60 -4.91 13.89
C PHE A 96 11.53 -6.07 14.23
N LYS A 97 12.54 -6.37 13.39
CA LYS A 97 13.52 -7.43 13.66
C LYS A 97 14.35 -7.16 14.92
N SER A 98 14.83 -5.93 15.10
CA SER A 98 15.57 -5.55 16.31
C SER A 98 14.73 -5.72 17.58
N TRP A 99 13.43 -5.42 17.50
CA TRP A 99 12.48 -5.68 18.57
C TRP A 99 12.24 -7.17 18.82
N GLU A 100 12.09 -7.95 17.76
CA GLU A 100 11.89 -9.40 17.82
C GLU A 100 13.10 -10.10 18.48
N GLU A 101 14.32 -9.71 18.10
CA GLU A 101 15.57 -10.21 18.70
C GLU A 101 15.61 -9.93 20.20
N LYS A 102 15.33 -8.69 20.62
CA LYS A 102 15.37 -8.31 22.03
C LYS A 102 14.28 -8.92 22.90
N ILE A 103 13.08 -9.12 22.37
CA ILE A 103 12.02 -9.82 23.10
C ILE A 103 12.37 -11.31 23.21
N SER A 104 12.89 -11.93 22.15
CA SER A 104 13.35 -13.32 22.23
C SER A 104 14.48 -13.50 23.24
N GLU A 105 15.40 -12.54 23.36
CA GLU A 105 16.46 -12.53 24.38
C GLU A 105 15.89 -12.41 25.81
N ALA A 106 14.86 -11.57 26.01
CA ALA A 106 14.21 -11.40 27.30
C ALA A 106 13.37 -12.64 27.72
N ASP A 107 12.65 -13.23 26.77
CA ASP A 107 11.79 -14.41 26.97
C ASP A 107 12.57 -15.70 27.24
N ASN A 108 13.75 -15.87 26.62
CA ASN A 108 14.59 -17.04 26.82
C ASN A 108 15.14 -17.14 28.26
N ASN A 109 15.19 -16.03 29.00
CA ASN A 109 15.53 -16.03 30.42
C ASN A 109 14.36 -16.48 31.33
N GLU A 110 13.12 -16.48 30.84
CA GLU A 110 11.92 -16.93 31.59
C GLU A 110 11.45 -18.34 31.19
N LYS A 111 11.84 -18.85 30.01
CA LYS A 111 11.33 -20.12 29.42
C LYS A 111 12.27 -21.33 29.59
N GLN A 112 12.82 -21.59 30.78
CA GLN A 112 13.00 -22.99 31.23
C GLN A 112 11.64 -23.43 31.76
N VAL A 113 10.77 -24.00 30.91
CA VAL A 113 9.62 -24.90 31.21
C VAL A 113 8.57 -24.79 30.08
N LEU A 114 8.41 -25.92 29.38
CA LEU A 114 7.26 -26.38 28.56
C LEU A 114 7.09 -25.90 27.09
N GLN A 115 7.37 -26.83 26.17
CA GLN A 115 6.81 -26.94 24.81
C GLN A 115 5.64 -27.94 24.81
N VAL A 116 4.59 -27.73 23.99
CA VAL A 116 3.92 -28.78 23.15
C VAL A 116 3.22 -28.12 21.94
N GLU A 117 3.30 -28.80 20.79
CA GLU A 117 2.87 -28.49 19.41
C GLU A 117 1.34 -28.62 19.13
N THR A 118 0.87 -28.19 17.95
CA THR A 118 0.03 -28.99 17.01
C THR A 118 -0.33 -28.25 15.69
N ASN A 119 -0.77 -29.04 14.70
CA ASN A 119 -0.57 -28.94 13.24
C ASN A 119 -1.72 -28.35 12.39
N SER A 120 -1.48 -28.28 11.07
CA SER A 120 -2.19 -27.63 9.95
C SER A 120 -3.37 -28.39 9.29
N GLU A 121 -4.16 -27.72 8.42
CA GLU A 121 -4.57 -28.13 7.02
C GLU A 121 -5.61 -27.10 6.41
N VAL A 122 -5.38 -26.41 5.27
CA VAL A 122 -5.58 -26.64 3.80
C VAL A 122 -7.03 -26.63 3.26
N VAL A 123 -7.38 -25.70 2.32
CA VAL A 123 -8.30 -25.91 1.15
C VAL A 123 -7.99 -24.93 -0.03
N SER A 124 -7.99 -25.49 -1.26
CA SER A 124 -7.96 -24.96 -2.67
C SER A 124 -9.17 -24.06 -3.09
N ASN A 125 -9.33 -23.40 -4.25
CA ASN A 125 -8.65 -23.21 -5.54
C ASN A 125 -9.29 -22.01 -6.29
N SER A 126 -8.52 -21.37 -7.18
CA SER A 126 -8.82 -20.84 -8.53
C SER A 126 -10.01 -19.90 -8.82
N ASP A 127 -9.68 -18.67 -9.23
CA ASP A 127 -9.95 -18.04 -10.55
C ASP A 127 -10.24 -16.55 -10.41
N ARG A 128 -9.37 -15.68 -10.95
CA ARG A 128 -9.76 -14.32 -11.42
C ARG A 128 -8.66 -13.64 -12.23
N LEU A 129 -8.72 -13.87 -13.54
CA LEU A 129 -8.12 -12.95 -14.50
C LEU A 129 -9.15 -11.92 -14.95
N ILE A 130 -8.63 -10.71 -15.11
CA ILE A 130 -9.22 -9.50 -15.70
C ILE A 130 -10.08 -8.68 -14.72
N PHE A 131 -9.43 -7.65 -14.17
CA PHE A 131 -9.95 -6.59 -13.28
C PHE A 131 -9.87 -6.91 -11.77
N ARG A 132 -8.72 -6.59 -11.14
CA ARG A 132 -8.47 -6.86 -9.73
C ARG A 132 -9.14 -5.83 -8.81
N THR A 133 -10.25 -6.25 -8.21
CA THR A 133 -10.90 -5.68 -7.03
C THR A 133 -10.51 -6.47 -5.78
N PHE A 134 -10.25 -5.79 -4.66
CA PHE A 134 -10.14 -6.27 -3.25
C PHE A 134 -9.32 -7.55 -2.91
N GLU A 135 -9.48 -8.69 -3.58
CA GLU A 135 -8.87 -10.02 -3.29
C GLU A 135 -7.33 -10.06 -3.29
N ASP A 136 -6.70 -9.25 -4.15
CA ASP A 136 -5.24 -9.22 -4.30
C ASP A 136 -4.48 -8.68 -3.08
N VAL A 137 -5.16 -7.95 -2.20
CA VAL A 137 -4.57 -7.42 -0.96
C VAL A 137 -4.39 -8.55 0.04
N ASP A 138 -5.38 -9.42 0.17
CA ASP A 138 -5.36 -10.53 1.12
C ASP A 138 -4.31 -11.57 0.74
N GLU A 139 -4.11 -11.87 -0.55
CA GLU A 139 -3.05 -12.80 -0.96
C GLU A 139 -1.64 -12.28 -0.63
N GLU A 140 -1.36 -11.01 -0.91
CA GLU A 140 -0.08 -10.38 -0.56
C GLU A 140 0.10 -10.29 0.95
N LEU A 141 -0.98 -10.01 1.69
CA LEU A 141 -0.97 -9.99 3.15
C LEU A 141 -0.66 -11.38 3.73
N GLN A 142 -1.26 -12.44 3.21
CA GLN A 142 -1.01 -13.82 3.64
C GLN A 142 0.41 -14.27 3.32
N ARG A 143 0.94 -13.90 2.15
CA ARG A 143 2.34 -14.17 1.78
C ARG A 143 3.33 -13.45 2.70
N LEU A 144 3.12 -12.15 2.92
CA LEU A 144 3.97 -11.36 3.80
C LEU A 144 3.89 -11.82 5.25
N LYS A 145 2.70 -12.24 5.72
CA LYS A 145 2.53 -12.88 7.02
C LYS A 145 3.41 -14.10 7.12
N LYS A 146 3.44 -14.99 6.10
CA LYS A 146 4.32 -16.16 6.07
C LYS A 146 5.81 -15.81 6.01
N GLU A 147 6.17 -14.75 5.30
CA GLU A 147 7.55 -14.25 5.17
C GLU A 147 8.09 -13.68 6.50
N LEU A 148 7.25 -12.94 7.25
CA LEU A 148 7.59 -12.29 8.51
C LEU A 148 7.37 -13.16 9.76
N LEU A 149 6.80 -14.37 9.61
CA LEU A 149 6.62 -15.33 10.71
C LEU A 149 7.80 -16.32 10.83
N GLN A 150 8.86 -16.17 10.05
CA GLN A 150 10.00 -17.08 10.14
C GLN A 150 10.70 -16.90 11.50
N PRO A 151 10.90 -17.98 12.27
CA PRO A 151 11.56 -17.89 13.58
C PRO A 151 12.99 -17.37 13.43
N SER A 152 13.33 -16.34 14.20
CA SER A 152 14.65 -15.74 14.27
C SER A 152 15.68 -16.73 14.84
N LYS A 153 16.84 -16.84 14.19
CA LYS A 153 17.98 -17.62 14.70
C LYS A 153 18.73 -16.77 15.73
N GLN A 154 18.79 -17.27 16.96
CA GLN A 154 19.30 -16.61 18.16
C GLN A 154 20.77 -16.17 18.04
N LEU A 155 21.09 -15.00 18.61
CA LEU A 155 22.43 -14.63 19.06
C LEU A 155 22.34 -13.93 20.42
N ASN A 156 23.29 -14.22 21.31
CA ASN A 156 23.25 -13.87 22.73
C ASN A 156 23.90 -12.49 23.02
N LYS A 157 23.28 -11.68 23.89
CA LYS A 157 23.79 -11.25 25.22
C LYS A 157 22.85 -10.20 25.85
N ALA A 158 22.60 -10.36 27.15
CA ALA A 158 21.67 -9.58 27.98
C ALA A 158 21.88 -8.06 27.99
N THR A 159 20.81 -7.26 28.05
CA THR A 159 20.78 -5.93 28.72
C THR A 159 19.37 -5.41 29.09
N ASP A 160 19.40 -4.35 29.91
CA ASP A 160 18.42 -3.66 30.76
C ASP A 160 17.10 -3.09 30.17
N LYS A 161 16.15 -2.85 31.08
CA LYS A 161 14.83 -2.17 30.90
C LYS A 161 14.89 -0.83 30.15
N GLN A 162 16.01 -0.11 30.24
CA GLN A 162 16.23 1.19 29.59
C GLN A 162 16.42 1.06 28.07
N ASP A 163 16.89 -0.08 27.58
CA ASP A 163 17.09 -0.35 26.17
C ASP A 163 15.77 -0.66 25.45
N ALA A 164 14.85 -1.39 26.12
CA ALA A 164 13.54 -1.73 25.56
C ALA A 164 12.64 -0.50 25.41
N LYS A 165 12.60 0.38 26.41
CA LYS A 165 11.83 1.63 26.34
C LYS A 165 12.33 2.53 25.20
N THR A 166 13.64 2.69 25.09
CA THR A 166 14.27 3.52 24.05
C THR A 166 13.96 3.00 22.65
N LEU A 167 14.01 1.69 22.45
CA LEU A 167 13.67 1.10 21.16
C LEU A 167 12.18 1.16 20.83
N LEU A 168 11.28 1.11 21.83
CA LEU A 168 9.84 1.27 21.58
C LEU A 168 9.58 2.68 21.05
N ALA A 169 10.21 3.68 21.67
CA ALA A 169 10.11 5.07 21.26
C ALA A 169 10.64 5.29 19.83
N VAL A 170 11.76 4.66 19.45
CA VAL A 170 12.28 4.69 18.07
C VAL A 170 11.29 4.06 17.09
N ALA A 171 10.77 2.86 17.40
CA ALA A 171 9.82 2.16 16.54
C ALA A 171 8.49 2.94 16.38
N ILE A 172 7.98 3.55 17.45
CA ILE A 172 6.83 4.48 17.41
C ILE A 172 7.13 5.67 16.49
N GLY A 173 8.34 6.23 16.56
CA GLY A 173 8.78 7.30 15.66
C GLY A 173 8.72 6.90 14.18
N GLU A 174 9.16 5.70 13.84
CA GLU A 174 9.12 5.18 12.46
C GLU A 174 7.69 4.86 11.99
N VAL A 175 6.84 4.33 12.87
CA VAL A 175 5.41 4.13 12.60
C VAL A 175 4.73 5.48 12.36
N ARG A 176 5.05 6.53 13.14
CA ARG A 176 4.55 7.90 12.92
C ARG A 176 4.99 8.45 11.56
N GLN A 177 6.25 8.27 11.18
CA GLN A 177 6.74 8.72 9.87
C GLN A 177 6.05 7.99 8.71
N THR A 178 5.87 6.68 8.85
CA THR A 178 5.16 5.83 7.87
C THR A 178 3.69 6.23 7.77
N LEU A 179 3.02 6.46 8.90
CA LEU A 179 1.65 6.93 8.96
C LEU A 179 1.50 8.31 8.32
N ASN A 180 2.38 9.26 8.64
CA ASN A 180 2.34 10.60 8.05
C ASN A 180 2.45 10.54 6.52
N PHE A 181 3.35 9.71 6.01
CA PHE A 181 3.46 9.48 4.58
C PHE A 181 2.20 8.84 3.96
N ALA A 182 1.63 7.85 4.65
CA ALA A 182 0.41 7.20 4.21
C ALA A 182 -0.77 8.22 4.14
N VAL A 183 -0.84 9.16 5.08
CA VAL A 183 -1.84 10.22 5.11
C VAL A 183 -1.61 11.23 3.99
N THR A 184 -0.39 11.74 3.80
CA THR A 184 -0.10 12.70 2.70
C THR A 184 -0.36 12.07 1.32
N HIS A 185 -0.07 10.78 1.18
CA HIS A 185 -0.41 10.04 -0.03
C HIS A 185 -1.93 9.92 -0.23
N GLN A 186 -2.69 9.62 0.83
CA GLN A 186 -4.16 9.57 0.81
C GLN A 186 -4.74 10.91 0.35
N GLU A 187 -4.24 12.03 0.88
CA GLU A 187 -4.65 13.38 0.49
C GLU A 187 -4.35 13.66 -0.99
N GLY A 188 -3.19 13.22 -1.49
CA GLY A 188 -2.84 13.31 -2.90
C GLY A 188 -3.80 12.52 -3.80
N ILE A 189 -4.17 11.29 -3.41
CA ILE A 189 -5.18 10.49 -4.14
C ILE A 189 -6.53 11.20 -4.12
N GLN A 190 -6.95 11.71 -2.96
CA GLN A 190 -8.21 12.43 -2.79
C GLN A 190 -8.29 13.66 -3.71
N LYS A 191 -7.23 14.47 -3.77
CA LYS A 191 -7.17 15.65 -4.63
C LYS A 191 -7.35 15.29 -6.11
N ASP A 192 -6.70 14.22 -6.56
CA ASP A 192 -6.79 13.80 -7.96
C ASP A 192 -8.13 13.13 -8.27
N TYR A 193 -8.73 12.44 -7.30
CA TYR A 193 -10.06 11.88 -7.41
C TYR A 193 -11.11 12.97 -7.63
N GLU A 194 -11.05 14.07 -6.87
CA GLU A 194 -11.96 15.20 -7.04
C GLU A 194 -11.77 15.91 -8.38
N LYS A 195 -10.52 16.18 -8.78
CA LYS A 195 -10.24 16.72 -10.13
C LYS A 195 -10.80 15.83 -11.24
N ALA A 196 -10.61 14.51 -11.15
CA ALA A 196 -11.13 13.59 -12.15
C ALA A 196 -12.67 13.61 -12.21
N LYS A 197 -13.36 13.77 -11.07
CA LYS A 197 -14.83 13.93 -11.02
C LYS A 197 -15.28 15.24 -11.67
N GLU A 198 -14.57 16.33 -11.45
CA GLU A 198 -14.83 17.60 -12.13
C GLU A 198 -14.68 17.45 -13.64
N GLU A 199 -13.63 16.77 -14.10
CA GLU A 199 -13.45 16.54 -15.53
C GLU A 199 -14.54 15.64 -16.13
N VAL A 200 -15.03 14.61 -15.42
CA VAL A 200 -16.19 13.82 -15.86
C VAL A 200 -17.37 14.75 -16.10
N THR A 201 -17.67 15.63 -15.14
CA THR A 201 -18.78 16.59 -15.23
C THR A 201 -18.59 17.54 -16.41
N PHE A 202 -17.38 18.07 -16.59
CA PHE A 202 -17.03 18.94 -17.71
C PHE A 202 -17.27 18.25 -19.07
N TRP A 203 -16.73 17.05 -19.27
CA TRP A 203 -16.87 16.34 -20.54
C TRP A 203 -18.30 15.86 -20.80
N LYS A 204 -19.07 15.57 -19.74
CA LYS A 204 -20.50 15.26 -19.84
C LYS A 204 -21.27 16.46 -20.39
N ASN A 205 -21.07 17.63 -19.81
CA ASN A 205 -21.74 18.86 -20.24
C ASN A 205 -21.31 19.25 -21.66
N LYS A 206 -20.01 19.10 -21.96
CA LYS A 206 -19.48 19.38 -23.29
C LYS A 206 -20.07 18.47 -24.38
N ALA A 207 -20.26 17.19 -24.08
CA ALA A 207 -20.95 16.27 -24.98
C ALA A 207 -22.41 16.69 -25.24
N GLN A 208 -23.13 17.08 -24.18
CA GLN A 208 -24.51 17.56 -24.31
C GLN A 208 -24.63 18.82 -25.17
N ILE A 209 -23.71 19.77 -25.01
CA ILE A 209 -23.67 21.00 -25.82
C ILE A 209 -23.36 20.66 -27.29
N ALA A 210 -22.38 19.79 -27.55
CA ALA A 210 -22.03 19.38 -28.90
C ALA A 210 -23.20 18.71 -29.63
N LEU A 211 -23.92 17.82 -28.95
CA LEU A 211 -25.13 17.18 -29.49
C LEU A 211 -26.23 18.21 -29.83
N LYS A 212 -26.44 19.22 -28.98
CA LYS A 212 -27.42 20.30 -29.26
C LYS A 212 -27.05 21.13 -30.48
N ASN A 213 -25.76 21.28 -30.75
CA ASN A 213 -25.24 22.06 -31.86
C ASN A 213 -25.05 21.22 -33.15
N ASN A 214 -25.46 19.94 -33.15
CA ASN A 214 -25.19 18.98 -34.23
C ASN A 214 -23.70 18.85 -34.61
N ASP A 215 -22.80 19.03 -33.64
CA ASP A 215 -21.36 18.80 -33.81
C ASP A 215 -21.01 17.39 -33.37
N ASP A 216 -21.26 16.44 -34.26
CA ASP A 216 -21.09 14.99 -34.01
C ASP A 216 -19.63 14.64 -33.68
N ASN A 217 -18.67 15.29 -34.34
CA ASN A 217 -17.25 15.06 -34.10
C ASN A 217 -16.85 15.46 -32.68
N LEU A 218 -17.31 16.62 -32.21
CA LEU A 218 -17.05 17.06 -30.84
C LEU A 218 -17.80 16.22 -29.82
N ALA A 219 -19.03 15.81 -30.12
CA ALA A 219 -19.85 14.96 -29.25
C ALA A 219 -19.15 13.61 -28.99
N VAL A 220 -18.70 12.92 -30.05
CA VAL A 220 -17.98 11.65 -29.94
C VAL A 220 -16.70 11.82 -29.12
N LYS A 221 -15.90 12.85 -29.41
CA LYS A 221 -14.66 13.14 -28.66
C LYS A 221 -14.92 13.40 -27.17
N ALA A 222 -15.98 14.14 -26.85
CA ALA A 222 -16.35 14.46 -25.47
C ALA A 222 -16.86 13.21 -24.71
N VAL A 223 -17.68 12.38 -25.34
CA VAL A 223 -18.15 11.10 -24.74
C VAL A 223 -16.98 10.16 -24.49
N LEU A 224 -16.03 10.04 -25.42
CA LEU A 224 -14.82 9.23 -25.23
C LEU A 224 -14.00 9.68 -24.02
N LYS A 225 -13.75 10.99 -23.90
CA LYS A 225 -13.04 11.56 -22.75
C LYS A 225 -13.80 11.37 -21.43
N ASN A 226 -15.12 11.55 -21.45
CA ASN A 226 -15.97 11.29 -20.29
C ASN A 226 -15.87 9.83 -19.83
N LYS A 227 -15.93 8.86 -20.74
CA LYS A 227 -15.78 7.43 -20.44
C LYS A 227 -14.42 7.12 -19.83
N VAL A 228 -13.35 7.75 -20.32
CA VAL A 228 -12.00 7.60 -19.77
C VAL A 228 -11.95 8.14 -18.34
N ASN A 229 -12.43 9.37 -18.12
CA ASN A 229 -12.37 9.99 -16.81
C ASN A 229 -13.22 9.25 -15.78
N ASN A 230 -14.36 8.67 -16.18
CA ASN A 230 -15.12 7.76 -15.31
C ASN A 230 -14.30 6.54 -14.87
N LYS A 231 -13.49 5.97 -15.78
CA LYS A 231 -12.60 4.85 -15.43
C LYS A 231 -11.49 5.30 -14.47
N ILE A 232 -10.94 6.49 -14.67
CA ILE A 232 -9.94 7.10 -13.77
C ILE A 232 -10.54 7.31 -12.37
N VAL A 233 -11.73 7.91 -12.28
CA VAL A 233 -12.48 8.11 -11.04
C VAL A 233 -12.68 6.79 -10.30
N PHE A 234 -13.10 5.73 -11.01
CA PHE A 234 -13.27 4.40 -10.42
C PHE A 234 -11.96 3.85 -9.86
N THR A 235 -10.86 3.96 -10.61
CA THR A 235 -9.53 3.51 -10.15
C THR A 235 -9.05 4.29 -8.93
N LEU A 236 -9.14 5.62 -8.96
CA LEU A 236 -8.73 6.48 -7.85
C LEU A 236 -9.57 6.24 -6.60
N LYS A 237 -10.88 6.04 -6.73
CA LYS A 237 -11.76 5.66 -5.62
C LYS A 237 -11.29 4.36 -4.97
N THR A 238 -10.95 3.37 -5.80
CA THR A 238 -10.46 2.06 -5.31
C THR A 238 -9.13 2.22 -4.57
N GLN A 239 -8.21 3.03 -5.10
CA GLN A 239 -6.92 3.32 -4.45
C GLN A 239 -7.11 4.06 -3.11
N LEU A 240 -8.02 5.03 -3.08
CA LEU A 240 -8.34 5.80 -1.88
C LEU A 240 -8.88 4.91 -0.76
N GLN A 241 -9.84 4.03 -1.07
CA GLN A 241 -10.41 3.10 -0.09
C GLN A 241 -9.35 2.17 0.51
N LYS A 242 -8.42 1.68 -0.32
CA LYS A 242 -7.29 0.84 0.15
C LYS A 242 -6.35 1.62 1.05
N GLN A 243 -6.05 2.86 0.69
CA GLN A 243 -5.18 3.72 1.47
C GLN A 243 -5.81 4.07 2.83
N GLU A 244 -7.12 4.33 2.86
CA GLU A 244 -7.88 4.61 4.08
C GLU A 244 -7.83 3.47 5.09
N ILE A 245 -7.98 2.22 4.62
CA ILE A 245 -7.83 1.02 5.47
C ILE A 245 -6.43 0.97 6.10
N THR A 246 -5.40 1.19 5.28
CA THR A 246 -3.99 1.15 5.74
C THR A 246 -3.72 2.25 6.77
N VAL A 247 -4.18 3.48 6.51
CA VAL A 247 -4.02 4.61 7.43
C VAL A 247 -4.74 4.38 8.75
N ASN A 248 -5.98 3.88 8.72
CA ASN A 248 -6.75 3.60 9.93
C ASN A 248 -6.09 2.54 10.80
N LEU A 249 -5.55 1.48 10.20
CA LEU A 249 -4.84 0.45 10.94
C LEU A 249 -3.52 0.97 11.54
N LEU A 250 -2.72 1.71 10.77
CA LEU A 250 -1.49 2.31 11.28
C LEU A 250 -1.77 3.27 12.44
N LYS A 251 -2.87 4.03 12.38
CA LYS A 251 -3.34 4.87 13.51
C LYS A 251 -3.67 4.04 14.74
N GLN A 252 -4.48 2.98 14.58
CA GLN A 252 -4.85 2.09 15.70
C GLN A 252 -3.61 1.45 16.33
N ASN A 253 -2.69 0.93 15.53
CA ASN A 253 -1.46 0.31 16.01
C ASN A 253 -0.57 1.33 16.73
N LEU A 254 -0.45 2.54 16.18
CA LEU A 254 0.31 3.61 16.82
C LEU A 254 -0.28 3.97 18.19
N THR A 255 -1.59 4.14 18.31
CA THR A 255 -2.24 4.42 19.61
C THR A 255 -1.98 3.33 20.64
N VAL A 256 -2.05 2.06 20.24
CA VAL A 256 -1.75 0.94 21.14
C VAL A 256 -0.29 0.97 21.58
N LEU A 257 0.65 1.22 20.66
CA LEU A 257 2.07 1.32 21.00
C LEU A 257 2.38 2.50 21.92
N GLU A 258 1.74 3.65 21.71
CA GLU A 258 1.86 4.84 22.56
C GLU A 258 1.34 4.56 23.98
N ASN A 259 0.19 3.89 24.10
CA ASN A 259 -0.35 3.49 25.40
C ASN A 259 0.57 2.48 26.12
N ILE A 260 1.16 1.53 25.39
CA ILE A 260 2.13 0.58 25.97
C ILE A 260 3.39 1.31 26.44
N LEU A 261 3.87 2.29 25.67
CA LEU A 261 5.02 3.11 26.09
C LEU A 261 4.70 3.85 27.38
N GLU A 262 3.54 4.51 27.48
CA GLU A 262 3.07 5.24 28.67
C GLU A 262 3.01 4.34 29.92
N LEU A 263 2.46 3.13 29.76
CA LEU A 263 2.41 2.12 30.83
C LEU A 263 3.80 1.66 31.29
N LEU A 264 4.82 1.75 30.44
CA LEU A 264 6.21 1.46 30.81
C LEU A 264 6.91 2.67 31.46
N GLU A 265 6.31 3.87 31.42
CA GLU A 265 6.81 5.08 32.10
C GLU A 265 6.35 5.20 33.55
N THR A 266 5.23 4.57 33.90
CA THR A 266 4.65 4.49 35.26
C THR A 266 5.22 3.35 36.09
#